data_AF-A0A349BA27-F1
#
_entry.id   AF-A0A349BA27-F1
#
_cell.length_a   1.000
_cell.length_b   1.000
_cell.length_c   1.000
_cell.angle_alpha   90.00
_cell.angle_beta   90.00
_cell.angle_gamma   90.00
#
_symmetry.space_group_name_H-M   'P 1'
#
loop_
_entity.id
_entity.type
_entity.pdbx_description
1 polymer ?
#
loop_
_entity_poly.entity_id
_entity_poly.type
_entity_poly.pdbx_seq_one_letter_code
_entity_poly.pdbx_strand_id
1 'polypeptide(L)' 'MTMMDELARIADDARARLAEAPTVDALDEVVRTTLGKKGSLKGLKRELGRLEPDERKSVGQAVNDVIDELQAA' A
#
# COMPACT_ATOMS: atom_id res chain seq x y z
N MET A 1 5.09 -14.59 7.89
CA MET A 1 4.26 -13.57 7.22
C MET A 1 4.81 -13.41 5.82
N THR A 2 3.97 -13.60 4.80
CA THR A 2 4.36 -13.48 3.39
C THR A 2 4.24 -12.02 2.92
N MET A 3 4.81 -11.67 1.77
CA MET A 3 4.62 -10.32 1.20
C MET A 3 3.15 -10.00 0.88
N MET A 4 2.33 -11.02 0.57
CA MET A 4 0.88 -10.83 0.40
C MET A 4 0.17 -10.53 1.71
N ASP A 5 0.55 -11.20 2.80
CA ASP A 5 0.00 -10.89 4.11
C ASP A 5 0.36 -9.46 4.54
N GLU A 6 1.57 -9.01 4.22
CA GLU A 6 2.01 -7.65 4.52
C GLU A 6 1.29 -6.60 3.66
N LEU A 7 1.08 -6.88 2.37
CA LEU A 7 0.26 -6.03 1.50
C LEU A 7 -1.17 -5.89 2.05
N ALA A 8 -1.81 -7.01 2.39
CA ALA A 8 -3.16 -7.01 2.94
C ALA A 8 -3.23 -6.20 4.24
N ARG A 9 -2.27 -6.37 5.14
CA ARG A 9 -2.19 -5.60 6.39
C ARG A 9 -2.06 -4.10 6.15
N ILE A 10 -1.20 -3.69 5.22
CA ILE A 10 -1.01 -2.27 4.87
C ILE A 10 -2.29 -1.70 4.26
N ALA A 11 -2.94 -2.46 3.38
CA ALA A 11 -4.18 -2.03 2.73
C ALA A 11 -5.32 -1.86 3.75
N ASP A 12 -5.50 -2.81 4.66
CA ASP A 12 -6.54 -2.76 5.68
C ASP A 12 -6.31 -1.62 6.68
N ASP A 13 -5.07 -1.40 7.12
CA ASP A 13 -4.72 -0.26 7.98
C ASP A 13 -5.00 1.07 7.26
N ALA A 14 -4.64 1.18 5.99
CA ALA A 14 -4.91 2.37 5.20
C ALA A 14 -6.42 2.62 5.05
N ARG A 15 -7.21 1.59 4.73
CA ARG A 15 -8.68 1.70 4.62
C ARG A 15 -9.33 2.12 5.93
N ALA A 16 -8.94 1.51 7.04
CA ALA A 16 -9.45 1.87 8.35
C ALA A 16 -9.14 3.33 8.69
N ARG A 17 -7.88 3.76 8.47
CA ARG A 17 -7.47 5.14 8.74
C ARG A 17 -8.10 6.16 7.78
N LEU A 18 -8.34 5.80 6.52
CA LEU A 18 -9.10 6.63 5.58
C LEU A 18 -10.56 6.80 6.04
N ALA A 19 -11.20 5.72 6.51
CA ALA A 19 -12.58 5.76 7.01
C ALA A 19 -12.72 6.57 8.31
N GLU A 20 -11.68 6.58 9.15
CA GLU A 20 -11.67 7.30 10.43
C GLU A 20 -11.16 8.74 10.33
N ALA A 21 -10.53 9.14 9.21
CA ALA A 21 -9.93 10.46 9.03
C ALA A 21 -11.01 11.56 8.99
N PRO A 22 -11.13 12.42 10.03
CA PRO A 22 -12.21 13.39 10.13
C PRO A 22 -11.90 14.71 9.41
N THR A 23 -10.67 14.87 8.92
CA THR A 23 -10.17 16.09 8.30
C THR A 23 -9.34 15.78 7.07
N VAL A 24 -9.24 16.76 6.17
CA VAL A 24 -8.38 16.68 4.98
C VAL A 24 -6.92 16.44 5.36
N ASP A 25 -6.43 17.08 6.44
CA ASP A 25 -5.06 16.86 6.92
C ASP A 25 -4.81 15.42 7.38
N ALA A 26 -5.81 14.79 8.02
CA ALA A 26 -5.73 13.39 8.44
C ALA A 26 -5.72 12.45 7.21
N LEU A 27 -6.57 12.71 6.21
CA LEU A 27 -6.56 12.02 4.92
C LEU A 27 -5.19 12.12 4.25
N ASP A 28 -4.65 13.33 4.14
CA ASP A 28 -3.32 13.59 3.57
C ASP A 28 -2.21 12.87 4.34
N GLU A 29 -2.32 12.74 5.65
CA GLU A 29 -1.37 11.97 6.45
C GLU A 29 -1.44 10.47 6.15
N VAL A 30 -2.64 9.90 6.01
CA VAL A 30 -2.80 8.49 5.62
C VAL A 30 -2.22 8.24 4.24
N VAL A 31 -2.51 9.11 3.27
CA VAL A 31 -1.95 9.05 1.92
C VAL A 31 -0.42 9.17 1.94
N ARG A 32 0.12 10.13 2.70
CA ARG A 32 1.57 10.35 2.80
C ARG A 32 2.31 9.18 3.45
N THR A 33 1.73 8.58 4.49
CA THR A 33 2.33 7.46 5.24
C THR A 33 2.16 6.12 4.54
N THR A 34 1.17 5.99 3.64
CA THR A 34 0.91 4.73 2.91
C THR A 34 1.46 4.77 1.49
N LEU A 35 1.01 5.74 0.68
CA LEU A 35 1.29 5.90 -0.75
C LEU A 35 2.48 6.81 -1.04
N GLY A 36 2.87 7.65 -0.08
CA GLY A 36 3.94 8.63 -0.25
C GLY A 36 5.31 8.02 -0.56
N LYS A 37 6.28 8.87 -0.93
CA LYS A 37 7.65 8.44 -1.32
C LYS A 37 8.38 7.61 -0.25
N LYS A 38 7.99 7.76 1.02
CA LYS A 38 8.51 7.00 2.17
C LYS A 38 7.45 6.11 2.80
N GLY A 39 6.29 5.96 2.15
CA GLY A 39 5.17 5.22 2.70
C GLY A 39 5.35 3.70 2.57
N SER A 40 4.55 2.98 3.35
CA SER A 40 4.61 1.53 3.49
C SER A 40 4.52 0.79 2.14
N LEU A 41 3.62 1.21 1.24
CA LEU A 41 3.49 0.58 -0.09
C LEU A 41 4.69 0.86 -1.00
N LYS A 42 5.33 2.03 -0.86
CA LYS A 42 6.56 2.34 -1.58
C LYS A 42 7.73 1.50 -1.07
N GLY A 43 7.78 1.23 0.23
CA GLY A 43 8.71 0.28 0.84
C GLY A 43 8.54 -1.12 0.25
N LEU A 44 7.32 -1.64 0.30
CA LEU A 44 6.97 -2.96 -0.24
C LEU A 44 7.32 -3.08 -1.74
N LYS A 45 7.04 -2.03 -2.53
CA LYS A 45 7.39 -1.98 -3.97
C LYS A 45 8.89 -2.07 -4.24
N ARG A 46 9.75 -1.65 -3.30
CA ARG A 46 11.22 -1.80 -3.42
C ARG A 46 11.64 -3.24 -3.13
N GLU A 47 10.96 -3.91 -2.22
CA GLU A 47 11.23 -5.33 -1.89
C GLU A 47 10.84 -6.27 -3.04
N LEU A 48 9.83 -5.90 -3.85
CA LEU A 48 9.49 -6.62 -5.10
C LEU A 48 10.71 -6.82 -6.02
N GLY A 49 11.67 -5.90 -6.00
CA GLY A 49 12.89 -6.00 -6.80
C GLY A 49 13.78 -7.19 -6.44
N ARG A 50 13.53 -7.83 -5.28
CA ARG A 50 14.27 -8.99 -4.77
C ARG A 50 13.56 -10.32 -5.08
N LEU A 51 12.32 -10.28 -5.54
CA LEU A 51 11.54 -11.46 -5.92
C LEU A 51 11.95 -11.99 -7.29
N GLU A 52 11.71 -13.28 -7.52
CA GLU A 52 11.80 -13.92 -8.84
C GLU A 52 10.77 -13.31 -9.81
N PRO A 53 11.00 -13.35 -11.14
CA PRO A 53 10.14 -12.70 -12.13
C PRO A 53 8.65 -13.06 -12.03
N ASP A 54 8.33 -14.33 -11.79
CA ASP A 54 6.94 -14.81 -11.71
C ASP A 54 6.23 -14.35 -10.43
N GLU A 55 6.90 -14.43 -9.27
CA GLU A 55 6.38 -13.90 -8.01
C GLU A 55 6.26 -12.38 -8.07
N ARG A 56 7.27 -11.69 -8.61
CA ARG A 56 7.26 -10.24 -8.79
C ARG A 56 6.08 -9.78 -9.62
N LYS A 57 5.70 -10.52 -10.67
CA LYS A 57 4.54 -10.17 -11.50
C LYS A 57 3.24 -10.24 -10.69
N SER A 58 3.04 -11.32 -9.96
CA SER A 58 1.81 -11.54 -9.18
C SER A 58 1.70 -10.56 -8.02
N VAL A 59 2.75 -10.45 -7.20
CA VAL A 59 2.82 -9.55 -6.05
C VAL A 59 2.81 -8.09 -6.51
N GLY A 60 3.51 -7.77 -7.61
CA GLY A 60 3.57 -6.42 -8.16
C GLY A 60 2.24 -5.94 -8.73
N GLN A 61 1.45 -6.82 -9.34
CA GLN A 61 0.09 -6.49 -9.77
C GLN A 61 -0.78 -6.14 -8.56
N ALA A 62 -0.80 -7.01 -7.55
CA ALA A 62 -1.58 -6.78 -6.34
C ALA A 62 -1.20 -5.46 -5.63
N VAL A 63 0.10 -5.12 -5.58
CA VAL A 63 0.56 -3.84 -5.01
C VAL A 63 0.02 -2.65 -5.81
N ASN A 64 0.03 -2.72 -7.14
CA ASN A 64 -0.51 -1.64 -7.97
C ASN A 64 -2.03 -1.53 -7.81
N ASP A 65 -2.76 -2.65 -7.77
CA ASP A 65 -4.22 -2.66 -7.60
C ASP A 65 -4.63 -1.98 -6.28
N VAL A 66 -3.91 -2.26 -5.18
CA VAL A 66 -4.14 -1.61 -3.88
C VAL A 66 -3.80 -0.12 -3.94
N ILE A 67 -2.74 0.28 -4.65
CA ILE A 67 -2.39 1.69 -4.83
C ILE A 67 -3.53 2.42 -5.55
N ASP A 68 -4.01 1.85 -6.65
CA ASP A 68 -5.08 2.45 -7.46
C ASP A 68 -6.39 2.54 -6.66
N GLU A 69 -6.73 1.51 -5.88
CA GLU A 69 -7.88 1.50 -4.98
C GLU A 69 -7.79 2.63 -3.93
N LEU A 70 -6.65 2.75 -3.25
CA LEU A 70 -6.45 3.78 -2.20
C LEU A 70 -6.35 5.20 -2.77
N GLN A 71 -6.01 5.36 -4.05
CA GLN A 71 -6.02 6.66 -4.73
C GLN A 71 -7.40 7.07 -5.23
N ALA A 72 -8.31 6.11 -5.42
CA ALA A 72 -9.68 6.34 -5.84
C ALA A 72 -10.65 6.58 -4.66
N ALA A 73 -10.24 6.23 -3.44
CA ALA A 73 -10.97 6.47 -2.20
C ALA A 73 -10.84 7.93 -1.73
#